data_AF-A0A9W7TSR9-F1
#
_entry.id   AF-A0A9W7TSR9-F1
#
_cell.length_a   1.000
_cell.length_b   1.000
_cell.length_c   1.000
_cell.angle_alpha   90.00
_cell.angle_beta   90.00
_cell.angle_gamma   90.00
#
_symmetry.space_group_name_H-M   'P 1'
#
loop_
_entity.id
_entity.type
_entity.pdbx_description
1 polymer ?
#
loop_
_entity_poly.entity_id
_entity_poly.type
_entity_poly.pdbx_seq_one_letter_code
_entity_poly.pdbx_strand_id
1 'polypeptide(L)'
;MLDQVVCLAAVTVLGLLEQAYFALMVIYARRKYSVSPPATTGPPEFERVFRAQANCSEYFPIFVFSLWLAGVFFSQDSSLCSVKTHGNLKYAKTYFNESFKL
;
A
#
# COMPACT_ATOMS: atom_id res chain seq x y z
N MET A 1 13.90 -14.52 21.11
CA MET A 1 14.16 -14.25 19.68
C MET A 1 12.88 -13.83 18.96
N LEU A 2 11.80 -14.61 19.01
CA LEU A 2 10.50 -14.25 18.40
C LEU A 2 9.95 -12.92 18.96
N ASP A 3 10.06 -12.68 20.26
CA ASP A 3 9.55 -11.46 20.89
C ASP A 3 10.18 -10.17 20.33
N GLN A 4 11.39 -10.29 19.75
CA GLN A 4 12.08 -9.16 19.12
C GLN A 4 11.68 -8.90 17.66
N VAL A 5 10.86 -9.76 17.06
CA VAL A 5 10.40 -9.60 15.68
C VAL A 5 8.89 -9.47 15.60
N VAL A 6 8.15 -9.68 16.70
CA VAL A 6 6.68 -9.55 16.75
C VAL A 6 6.22 -8.19 16.23
N CYS A 7 6.86 -7.10 16.65
CA CYS A 7 6.51 -5.75 16.19
C CYS A 7 6.77 -5.56 14.69
N LEU A 8 7.91 -6.05 14.18
CA LEU A 8 8.26 -5.97 12.75
C LEU A 8 7.31 -6.80 11.89
N ALA A 9 6.96 -8.01 12.36
CA ALA A 9 6.00 -8.88 11.72
C ALA A 9 4.60 -8.26 11.70
N ALA A 10 4.16 -7.65 12.80
CA ALA A 10 2.88 -6.95 12.87
C ALA A 10 2.79 -5.79 11.86
N VAL A 11 3.83 -4.96 11.76
CA VAL A 11 3.90 -3.87 10.76
C VAL A 11 3.91 -4.42 9.32
N THR A 12 4.63 -5.52 9.08
CA THR A 12 4.66 -6.17 7.77
C THR A 12 3.28 -6.70 7.37
N VAL A 13 2.56 -7.34 8.30
CA VAL A 13 1.19 -7.83 8.09
C VAL A 13 0.23 -6.67 7.82
N LEU A 14 0.33 -5.57 8.56
CA LEU A 14 -0.48 -4.38 8.30
C LEU A 14 -0.23 -3.82 6.90
N GLY A 15 1.03 -3.75 6.46
CA GLY A 15 1.37 -3.32 5.09
C GLY A 15 0.81 -4.27 4.03
N LEU A 16 0.82 -5.58 4.27
CA LEU A 16 0.19 -6.57 3.38
C LEU A 16 -1.33 -6.36 3.27
N LEU A 17 -2.00 -6.08 4.40
CA LEU A 17 -3.44 -5.80 4.41
C LEU A 17 -3.78 -4.52 3.64
N GLU A 18 -2.95 -3.48 3.76
CA GLU A 18 -3.09 -2.24 2.99
C GLU A 18 -2.94 -2.51 1.48
N GLN A 19 -1.96 -3.32 1.09
CA GLN A 19 -1.75 -3.66 -0.31
C GLN A 19 -2.88 -4.53 -0.88
N ALA A 20 -3.43 -5.44 -0.07
CA ALA A 20 -4.63 -6.21 -0.43
C ALA A 20 -5.87 -5.31 -0.59
N TYR A 21 -6.04 -4.31 0.28
CA TYR A 21 -7.11 -3.33 0.15
C TYR A 21 -7.02 -2.55 -1.18
N PHE A 22 -5.83 -2.09 -1.57
CA PHE A 22 -5.67 -1.41 -2.87
C PHE A 22 -5.95 -2.33 -4.06
N ALA A 23 -5.54 -3.61 -3.99
CA ALA A 23 -5.89 -4.59 -5.02
C ALA A 23 -7.41 -4.78 -5.14
N LEU A 24 -8.14 -4.86 -4.01
CA LEU A 24 -9.60 -4.95 -4.00
C LEU A 24 -10.26 -3.71 -4.61
N MET A 25 -9.71 -2.52 -4.35
CA MET A 25 -10.19 -1.28 -4.96
C MET A 25 -10.02 -1.27 -6.48
N VAL A 26 -8.90 -1.80 -7.00
CA VAL A 26 -8.71 -1.98 -8.45
C VAL A 26 -9.75 -2.96 -9.01
N ILE A 27 -10.01 -4.08 -8.32
CA ILE A 27 -11.04 -5.05 -8.75
C ILE A 27 -12.42 -4.39 -8.80
N TYR A 28 -12.76 -3.58 -7.80
CA TYR A 28 -13.99 -2.82 -7.79
C TYR A 28 -14.06 -1.82 -8.94
N ALA A 29 -12.99 -1.06 -9.20
CA ALA A 29 -12.92 -0.12 -10.32
C ALA A 29 -13.04 -0.84 -11.67
N ARG A 30 -12.42 -2.02 -11.85
CA ARG A 30 -12.59 -2.85 -13.05
C ARG A 30 -14.04 -3.20 -13.30
N ARG A 31 -14.79 -3.56 -12.25
CA ARG A 31 -16.23 -3.84 -12.34
C ARG A 31 -17.04 -2.58 -12.63
N LYS A 32 -16.75 -1.46 -11.97
CA LYS A 32 -17.46 -0.18 -12.16
C LYS A 32 -17.30 0.38 -13.57
N TYR A 33 -16.08 0.33 -14.12
CA TYR A 33 -15.76 0.88 -15.44
C TYR A 33 -15.72 -0.17 -16.56
N SER A 34 -16.16 -1.41 -16.28
CA SER A 34 -16.18 -2.53 -17.23
C SER A 34 -14.84 -2.80 -17.93
N VAL A 35 -13.72 -2.62 -17.22
CA VAL A 35 -12.36 -2.85 -17.75
C VAL A 35 -11.92 -4.28 -17.44
N SER A 36 -12.17 -5.17 -18.40
CA SER A 36 -11.77 -6.57 -18.32
C SER A 36 -10.25 -6.76 -18.40
N PRO A 37 -9.65 -7.66 -17.61
CA PRO A 37 -8.28 -8.11 -17.86
C PRO A 37 -8.13 -8.67 -19.29
N PRO A 38 -6.98 -8.51 -19.98
CA PRO A 38 -5.70 -7.94 -19.50
C PRO A 38 -5.61 -6.42 -19.62
N ALA A 39 -6.69 -5.71 -20.00
CA ALA A 39 -6.62 -4.27 -20.22
C ALA A 39 -6.25 -3.51 -18.93
N THR A 40 -5.37 -2.54 -19.09
CA THR A 40 -4.90 -1.63 -18.02
C THR A 40 -5.21 -0.16 -18.34
N THR A 41 -5.87 0.09 -19.46
CA THR A 41 -6.33 1.42 -19.92
C THR A 41 -7.84 1.49 -19.90
N GLY A 42 -8.39 2.68 -19.69
CA GLY A 42 -9.82 2.88 -19.55
C GLY A 42 -10.17 4.34 -19.24
N PRO A 43 -11.33 4.60 -18.61
CA PRO A 43 -11.66 5.94 -18.17
C PRO A 43 -10.58 6.51 -17.23
N PRO A 44 -10.32 7.83 -17.24
CA PRO A 44 -9.28 8.45 -16.41
C PRO A 44 -9.38 8.11 -14.92
N GLU A 45 -10.59 7.90 -14.40
CA GLU A 45 -10.86 7.50 -13.02
C GLU A 45 -10.33 6.09 -12.71
N PHE A 46 -10.54 5.13 -13.63
CA PHE A 46 -9.98 3.79 -13.52
C PHE A 46 -8.45 3.82 -13.53
N GLU A 47 -7.86 4.57 -14.48
CA GLU A 47 -6.41 4.64 -14.60
C GLU A 47 -5.73 5.23 -13.36
N ARG A 48 -6.35 6.24 -12.72
CA ARG A 48 -5.85 6.78 -11.46
C ARG A 48 -5.80 5.72 -10.36
N VAL A 49 -6.88 4.95 -10.19
CA VAL A 49 -6.95 3.87 -9.19
C VAL A 49 -5.94 2.77 -9.50
N PHE A 50 -5.84 2.37 -10.76
CA PHE A 50 -4.90 1.35 -11.22
C PHE A 50 -3.43 1.78 -11.00
N ARG A 51 -3.07 3.02 -11.37
CA ARG A 51 -1.71 3.55 -11.15
C ARG A 51 -1.39 3.79 -9.68
N ALA A 52 -2.36 4.22 -8.87
CA ALA A 52 -2.14 4.35 -7.43
C ALA A 52 -1.75 3.01 -6.80
N GLN A 53 -2.47 1.93 -7.15
CA GLN A 53 -2.13 0.59 -6.67
C GLN A 53 -0.77 0.12 -7.18
N ALA A 54 -0.45 0.35 -8.46
CA ALA A 54 0.85 -0.02 -9.04
C ALA A 54 2.01 0.71 -8.35
N ASN A 55 1.91 2.04 -8.19
CA ASN A 55 2.93 2.83 -7.48
C ASN A 55 3.15 2.32 -6.06
N CYS A 56 2.07 2.10 -5.29
CA CYS A 56 2.19 1.52 -3.94
C CYS A 56 2.89 0.15 -3.96
N SER A 57 2.60 -0.68 -4.97
CA SER A 57 3.20 -2.00 -5.12
C SER A 57 4.69 -1.95 -5.46
N GLU A 58 5.13 -0.96 -6.24
CA GLU A 58 6.54 -0.78 -6.60
C GLU A 58 7.41 -0.40 -5.39
N TYR A 59 6.88 0.45 -4.49
CA TYR A 59 7.60 0.87 -3.28
C TYR A 59 7.51 -0.14 -2.12
N PHE A 60 6.56 -1.06 -2.15
CA PHE A 60 6.32 -1.99 -1.05
C PHE A 60 7.53 -2.89 -0.71
N PRO A 61 8.26 -3.49 -1.67
CA PRO A 61 9.47 -4.26 -1.36
C PRO A 61 10.54 -3.41 -0.68
N ILE A 62 10.75 -2.18 -1.16
CA ILE A 62 11.74 -1.25 -0.58
C ILE A 62 11.38 -0.97 0.88
N PHE A 63 10.10 -0.68 1.16
CA PHE A 63 9.60 -0.47 2.51
C PHE A 63 9.85 -1.69 3.42
N VAL A 64 9.51 -2.90 2.96
CA VAL A 64 9.70 -4.12 3.75
C VAL A 64 11.19 -4.37 4.01
N PHE A 65 12.06 -4.28 3.01
CA PHE A 65 13.49 -4.47 3.21
C PHE A 65 14.09 -3.45 4.18
N SER A 66 13.74 -2.17 4.04
CA SER A 66 14.21 -1.12 4.96
C SER A 66 13.71 -1.33 6.39
N LEU A 67 12.44 -1.73 6.56
CA LEU A 67 11.84 -2.04 7.87
C LEU A 67 12.60 -3.17 8.58
N TRP A 68 12.86 -4.27 7.86
CA TRP A 68 13.54 -5.43 8.43
C TRP A 68 15.02 -5.17 8.70
N LEU A 69 15.74 -4.48 7.80
CA LEU A 69 17.13 -4.10 8.03
C LEU A 69 17.28 -3.18 9.24
N ALA A 70 16.44 -2.15 9.37
CA ALA A 70 16.45 -1.26 10.52
C ALA A 70 16.10 -1.99 11.82
N GLY A 71 15.11 -2.88 11.77
CA GLY A 71 14.63 -3.64 12.93
C GLY A 71 15.61 -4.69 13.45
N VAL A 72 16.37 -5.34 12.55
CA VAL A 72 17.34 -6.37 12.93
C VAL A 72 18.70 -5.77 13.32
N PHE A 73 19.19 -4.74 12.61
CA PHE A 73 20.57 -4.29 12.75
C PHE A 73 20.79 -3.01 13.58
N PHE A 74 19.79 -2.15 13.76
CA PHE A 74 20.00 -0.84 14.40
C PHE A 74 19.36 -0.70 15.78
N SER A 75 18.05 -0.93 15.92
CA SER A 75 17.31 -1.02 17.20
C SER A 75 15.81 -0.98 16.91
N GLN A 76 15.00 -1.68 17.72
CA GLN A 76 13.54 -1.70 17.56
C GLN A 76 12.88 -0.34 17.74
N ASP A 77 13.44 0.53 18.58
CA ASP A 77 12.94 1.91 18.79
C ASP A 77 13.04 2.76 17.52
N SER A 78 13.99 2.45 16.64
CA SER A 78 14.14 3.11 15.33
C SER A 78 13.11 2.61 14.29
N SER A 79 12.57 1.41 14.47
CA SER A 79 11.52 0.84 13.58
C SER A 79 10.15 1.49 13.79
N LEU A 80 9.88 2.03 14.98
CA LEU A 80 8.69 2.85 15.23
C LEU A 80 8.79 4.23 14.54
N CYS A 81 9.99 4.73 14.27
CA CYS A 81 10.19 5.99 13.57
C CYS A 81 9.87 5.90 12.06
N SER A 82 10.04 4.72 11.44
CA SER A 82 9.58 4.47 10.06
C SER A 82 8.06 4.28 9.94
N VAL A 83 7.33 4.12 11.05
CA VAL A 83 5.85 4.11 11.07
C VAL A 83 5.25 5.49 10.73
N LYS A 84 6.07 6.55 10.61
CA LYS A 84 5.65 7.80 9.97
C LYS A 84 5.56 7.71 8.44
N THR A 85 5.03 6.63 7.91
CA THR A 85 4.30 6.64 6.62
C THR A 85 2.87 7.18 6.84
N HIS A 86 2.74 8.29 7.56
CA HIS A 86 1.48 9.05 7.65
C HIS A 86 1.15 9.78 6.34
N GLY A 87 2.04 9.68 5.33
CA GLY A 87 1.86 10.20 3.98
C GLY A 87 0.99 9.28 3.11
N ASN A 88 1.26 7.98 3.02
CA ASN A 88 0.63 7.11 2.01
C ASN A 88 -0.85 6.84 2.29
N LEU A 89 -1.24 6.61 3.55
CA LEU A 89 -2.64 6.34 3.90
C LEU A 89 -3.54 7.56 3.74
N LYS A 90 -3.02 8.78 4.00
CA LYS A 90 -3.75 10.04 3.84
C LYS A 90 -3.78 10.49 2.38
N TYR A 91 -2.72 10.23 1.60
CA TYR A 91 -2.70 10.45 0.16
C TYR A 91 -3.64 9.49 -0.56
N ALA A 92 -3.59 8.18 -0.25
CA ALA A 92 -4.48 7.19 -0.85
C ALA A 92 -5.94 7.41 -0.45
N LYS A 93 -6.26 7.66 0.83
CA LYS A 93 -7.65 8.01 1.23
C LYS A 93 -8.15 9.28 0.57
N THR A 94 -7.33 10.33 0.48
CA THR A 94 -7.73 11.61 -0.16
C THR A 94 -7.91 11.44 -1.67
N TYR A 95 -6.98 10.75 -2.35
CA TYR A 95 -7.10 10.42 -3.78
C TYR A 95 -8.29 9.51 -4.08
N PHE A 96 -8.59 8.53 -3.22
CA PHE A 96 -9.76 7.67 -3.38
C PHE A 96 -11.07 8.44 -3.14
N ASN A 97 -11.15 9.27 -2.09
CA ASN A 97 -12.35 10.07 -1.83
C ASN A 97 -12.59 11.12 -2.92
N GLU A 98 -11.56 11.68 -3.53
CA GLU A 98 -11.70 12.59 -4.68
C GLU A 98 -12.01 11.85 -5.98
N SER A 99 -11.46 10.66 -6.21
CA SER A 99 -11.75 9.86 -7.41
C SER A 99 -13.15 9.23 -7.43
N PHE A 100 -13.84 9.19 -6.28
CA PHE A 100 -15.23 8.73 -6.14
C PHE A 100 -16.25 9.86 -5.95
N LYS A 101 -15.82 11.13 -5.95
CA LYS A 101 -16.68 12.32 -5.77
C LYS A 101 -17.11 13.00 -7.08
N LEU A 102 -16.88 12.37 -8.24
CA LEU A 102 -17.48 12.76 -9.51
C LEU A 102 -18.56 11.76 -9.91
#